data_AF-A0A7J5YW57-F1
#
_entry.id   AF-A0A7J5YW57-F1
#
_cell.length_a   1.000
_cell.length_b   1.000
_cell.length_c   1.000
_cell.angle_alpha   90.00
_cell.angle_beta   90.00
_cell.angle_gamma   90.00
#
_symmetry.space_group_name_H-M   'P 1'
#
loop_
_entity.id
_entity.type
_entity.pdbx_description
1 polymer ?
#
loop_
_entity_poly.entity_id
_entity_poly.type
_entity_poly.pdbx_seq_one_letter_code
_entity_poly.pdbx_strand_id
1 'polypeptide(L)' 'MKESVLMLASFEKTADHLFDAAYFGQKDSVCGVSECIIMGIPMNIGTGLFKLLHKAEKDPSPVKRPLLFDNADFHIPLIT' A
#
# COMPACT_ATOMS: atom_id res chain seq x y z
N MET A 1 -4.30 10.05 -16.70
CA MET A 1 -3.38 8.90 -16.54
C MET A 1 -2.01 9.41 -16.97
N LYS A 2 -1.19 9.92 -16.04
CA LYS A 2 0.15 10.39 -16.42
C LYS A 2 0.95 9.14 -16.76
N GLU A 3 1.61 9.14 -17.91
CA GLU A 3 2.44 8.02 -18.37
C GLU A 3 3.56 7.78 -17.33
N SER A 4 3.79 6.51 -17.00
CA SER A 4 4.89 6.09 -16.11
C SER A 4 6.22 6.45 -16.75
N VAL A 5 7.12 7.06 -15.96
CA VAL A 5 8.46 7.46 -16.44
C VAL A 5 9.27 6.22 -16.77
N LEU A 6 9.21 5.21 -15.90
CA LEU A 6 9.91 3.94 -16.11
C LEU A 6 9.41 3.21 -17.34
N MET A 7 8.10 3.25 -17.60
CA MET A 7 7.52 2.69 -18.82
C MET A 7 8.02 3.41 -20.08
N LEU A 8 7.99 4.75 -20.10
CA LEU A 8 8.47 5.55 -21.24
C LEU A 8 9.97 5.34 -21.48
N ALA A 9 10.79 5.41 -20.42
CA ALA A 9 12.23 5.24 -20.49
C ALA A 9 12.66 3.84 -20.93
N SER A 10 11.80 2.83 -20.77
CA SER A 10 12.06 1.44 -21.18
C SER A 10 11.80 1.17 -22.66
N PHE A 11 11.17 2.11 -23.38
CA PHE A 11 10.93 1.97 -24.81
C PHE A 11 12.05 2.66 -25.63
N GLU A 12 12.11 3.98 -25.60
CA GLU A 12 13.09 4.79 -26.32
C GLU A 12 13.44 6.06 -25.52
N LYS A 13 14.51 6.78 -25.92
CA LYS A 13 14.94 8.05 -25.29
C LYS A 13 15.09 7.97 -23.75
N THR A 14 15.67 6.87 -23.28
CA THR A 14 15.82 6.54 -21.85
C THR A 14 16.42 7.68 -21.02
N ALA A 15 17.50 8.29 -21.49
CA ALA A 15 18.19 9.36 -20.76
C ALA A 15 17.31 10.60 -20.61
N ASP A 16 16.66 11.04 -21.70
CA ASP A 16 15.82 12.25 -21.72
C ASP A 16 14.66 12.12 -20.72
N HIS A 17 13.95 10.99 -20.77
CA HIS A 17 12.83 10.74 -19.86
C HIS A 17 13.24 10.70 -18.38
N LEU A 18 14.42 10.15 -18.06
CA LEU A 18 14.92 10.09 -16.68
C LEU A 18 15.38 11.47 -16.18
N PHE A 19 16.09 12.25 -17.01
CA PHE A 19 16.54 13.59 -16.62
C PHE A 19 15.38 14.57 -16.48
N ASP A 20 14.40 14.55 -17.39
CA ASP A 20 13.21 15.39 -17.30
C ASP A 20 12.41 15.05 -16.05
N ALA A 21 12.19 13.77 -15.76
CA ALA A 21 11.48 13.34 -14.57
C ALA A 21 12.20 13.76 -13.28
N ALA A 22 13.54 13.68 -13.25
CA ALA A 22 14.33 14.14 -12.12
C ALA A 22 14.23 15.67 -11.94
N TYR A 23 14.29 16.43 -13.03
CA TYR A 23 14.17 17.89 -13.02
C TYR A 23 12.80 18.35 -12.50
N PHE A 24 11.71 17.70 -12.93
CA PHE A 24 10.35 18.02 -12.48
C PHE A 24 9.94 17.31 -11.17
N GLY A 25 10.81 16.46 -10.60
CA GLY A 25 10.51 15.69 -9.38
C GLY A 25 9.30 14.77 -9.54
N GLN A 26 9.14 14.17 -10.71
CA GLN A 26 7.97 13.33 -11.03
C GLN A 26 7.97 12.06 -10.17
N LYS A 27 6.78 11.70 -9.65
CA LYS A 27 6.57 10.48 -8.87
C LYS A 27 5.90 9.43 -9.72
N ASP A 28 6.48 8.24 -9.75
CA ASP A 28 5.92 7.06 -10.39
C ASP A 28 5.22 6.18 -9.34
N SER A 29 3.99 5.75 -9.62
CA SER A 29 3.20 4.93 -8.69
C SER A 29 3.48 3.44 -8.80
N VAL A 30 4.29 3.00 -9.76
CA VAL A 30 4.67 1.59 -9.96
C VAL A 30 3.45 0.66 -10.02
N CYS A 31 2.50 0.98 -10.91
CA CYS A 31 1.22 0.28 -11.01
C CYS A 31 1.01 -0.42 -12.35
N GLY A 32 1.70 0.01 -13.40
CA GLY A 32 1.69 -0.59 -14.72
C GLY A 32 2.56 -1.84 -14.81
N VAL A 33 2.41 -2.55 -15.92
CA VAL A 33 3.02 -3.87 -16.12
C VAL A 33 4.54 -3.76 -16.23
N SER A 34 5.04 -2.82 -17.05
CA SER A 34 6.47 -2.68 -17.33
C SER A 34 7.27 -2.35 -16.06
N GLU A 35 6.82 -1.36 -15.31
CA GLU A 35 7.51 -0.92 -14.10
C GLU A 35 7.38 -1.92 -12.94
N CYS A 36 6.28 -2.68 -12.85
CA CYS A 36 6.19 -3.81 -11.91
C CYS A 36 7.21 -4.91 -12.23
N ILE A 37 7.42 -5.25 -13.51
CA ILE A 37 8.42 -6.23 -13.95
C ILE A 37 9.83 -5.76 -13.60
N ILE A 38 10.16 -4.50 -13.89
CA ILE A 38 11.47 -3.91 -13.58
C ILE A 38 11.76 -3.97 -12.08
N MET A 39 10.75 -3.68 -11.25
CA MET A 39 10.88 -3.67 -9.78
C MET A 39 10.80 -5.07 -9.15
N GLY A 40 10.48 -6.12 -9.92
CA GLY A 40 10.33 -7.48 -9.41
C GLY A 40 9.10 -7.67 -8.50
N ILE A 41 8.07 -6.84 -8.64
CA ILE A 41 6.82 -6.96 -7.89
C ILE A 41 5.71 -7.57 -8.78
N PRO A 42 4.77 -8.35 -8.20
CA PRO A 42 3.67 -8.92 -8.98
C PRO A 42 2.75 -7.82 -9.53
N MET A 43 2.40 -7.93 -10.81
CA MET A 43 1.53 -6.97 -11.51
C MET A 43 0.05 -7.13 -11.13
N ASN A 44 -0.70 -6.02 -11.12
CA ASN A 44 -2.13 -5.98 -10.73
C ASN A 44 -3.10 -6.48 -11.82
N ILE A 45 -2.66 -7.40 -12.67
CA ILE A 45 -3.47 -8.04 -13.72
C ILE A 45 -3.32 -9.55 -13.66
N GLY A 46 -4.25 -10.29 -14.28
CA GLY A 46 -4.25 -11.76 -14.23
C GLY A 46 -4.38 -12.28 -12.81
N THR A 47 -3.42 -13.08 -12.36
CA THR A 47 -3.42 -13.68 -11.00
C THR A 47 -3.16 -12.67 -9.88
N GLY A 48 -2.58 -11.51 -10.19
CA GLY A 48 -2.36 -10.44 -9.20
C GLY A 48 -3.56 -9.54 -8.96
N LEU A 49 -4.69 -9.77 -9.65
CA LEU A 49 -5.90 -8.94 -9.53
C LEU A 49 -6.63 -9.13 -8.19
N PHE A 50 -6.45 -10.28 -7.52
CA PHE A 50 -7.12 -10.60 -6.27
C PHE A 50 -6.12 -10.99 -5.18
N LYS A 51 -6.58 -10.95 -3.93
CA LYS A 51 -5.83 -11.42 -2.76
C LYS A 51 -6.49 -12.67 -2.20
N LEU A 52 -5.68 -13.61 -1.75
CA LEU A 52 -6.14 -14.81 -1.08
C LEU A 52 -6.26 -14.56 0.42
N LEU A 53 -7.38 -14.95 0.99
CA LEU A 53 -7.58 -14.98 2.43
C LEU A 53 -7.52 -16.45 2.90
N HIS A 54 -6.73 -16.71 3.94
CA HIS A 54 -6.73 -18.02 4.58
C HIS A 54 -8.02 -18.21 5.36
N LYS A 55 -8.76 -19.29 5.07
CA LYS A 55 -9.96 -19.69 5.80
C LYS A 55 -9.57 -20.29 7.16
N ALA A 56 -9.26 -19.42 8.11
CA ALA A 56 -9.01 -19.81 9.48
C ALA A 56 -10.33 -19.96 10.25
N GLU A 57 -10.44 -21.01 11.08
CA GLU A 57 -11.51 -21.12 12.07
C GLU A 57 -11.19 -20.20 13.26
N LYS A 58 -11.46 -18.90 13.06
CA LYS A 58 -11.34 -17.88 14.10
C LYS A 58 -12.66 -17.14 14.22
N ASP A 59 -13.11 -16.96 15.45
CA ASP A 59 -14.22 -16.06 15.75
C ASP A 59 -13.78 -14.61 15.42
N PRO A 60 -14.47 -13.90 14.51
CA PRO A 60 -14.13 -12.51 14.18
C PRO A 60 -14.34 -11.55 15.36
N SER A 61 -15.12 -11.95 16.36
CA SER A 61 -15.44 -11.14 17.54
C SER A 61 -15.29 -11.98 18.82
N PRO A 62 -14.05 -12.30 19.23
CA PRO A 62 -13.85 -13.08 20.44
C PRO A 62 -14.38 -12.30 21.66
N VAL A 63 -14.84 -13.04 22.67
CA VAL A 63 -15.26 -12.46 23.95
C VAL A 63 -14.10 -11.67 24.55
N LYS A 64 -14.30 -10.36 24.73
CA LYS A 64 -13.32 -9.48 25.35
C LYS A 64 -13.29 -9.73 26.85
N ARG A 65 -12.10 -9.85 27.43
CA ARG A 65 -11.94 -9.89 28.89
C ARG A 65 -12.15 -8.47 29.43
N PRO A 66 -12.94 -8.28 30.50
CA PRO A 66 -13.14 -6.96 31.08
C PRO A 66 -11.81 -6.42 31.64
N LEU A 67 -11.64 -5.09 31.57
CA LEU A 67 -10.49 -4.42 32.14
C LEU A 67 -10.60 -4.46 33.66
N LEU A 68 -9.51 -4.82 34.34
CA LEU A 68 -9.48 -4.90 35.81
C LEU A 68 -9.36 -3.53 36.48
N PHE A 69 -8.64 -2.60 35.83
CA PHE A 69 -8.29 -1.31 36.42
C PHE A 69 -9.12 -0.19 35.83
N ASP A 70 -9.15 -0.06 34.51
CA ASP A 70 -9.82 1.02 33.78
C ASP A 70 -11.34 0.82 33.68
N ASN A 71 -11.99 0.84 34.84
CA ASN A 71 -13.44 0.92 34.97
C ASN A 71 -13.83 2.35 35.38
N ALA A 72 -14.81 2.92 34.69
CA ALA A 72 -15.37 4.25 34.97
C ALA A 72 -15.94 4.38 36.39
N ASP A 73 -16.36 3.26 37.00
CA ASP A 73 -16.84 3.22 38.39
C ASP A 73 -15.77 3.63 39.41
N PHE A 74 -14.48 3.42 39.11
CA PHE A 74 -13.36 3.69 40.02
C PHE A 74 -12.53 4.91 39.62
N HIS A 75 -12.78 5.51 38.46
CA HIS A 75 -12.03 6.64 37.94
C HIS A 75 -12.88 7.91 37.89
N ILE A 76 -12.96 8.59 39.03
CA ILE A 76 -13.60 9.91 39.14
C ILE A 76 -12.63 10.96 38.57
N PRO A 77 -13.09 11.86 37.68
CA PRO A 77 -12.23 12.91 37.14
C PRO A 77 -11.74 13.85 38.26
N LEU A 78 -10.43 14.09 38.29
CA LEU A 78 -9.73 14.85 39.33
C LEU A 78 -9.90 16.38 39.24
N ILE A 79 -10.65 16.89 38.27
CA ILE A 79 -10.77 18.33 38.00
C ILE A 79 -12.24 18.70 37.88
N THR A 80 -12.66 19.71 38.65
CA THR A 80 -13.96 20.39 38.59
C THR A 80 -14.06 21.35 37.42
#